data_AF-A0A8G2DWL3-F1
#
_entry.id   AF-A0A8G2DWL3-F1
#
_cell.length_a   1.000
_cell.length_b   1.000
_cell.length_c   1.000
_cell.angle_alpha   90.00
_cell.angle_beta   90.00
_cell.angle_gamma   90.00
#
_symmetry.space_group_name_H-M   'P 1'
#
loop_
_entity.id
_entity.type
_entity.pdbx_description
1 polymer ?
#
loop_
_entity_poly.entity_id
_entity_poly.type
_entity_poly.pdbx_seq_one_letter_code
_entity_poly.pdbx_strand_id
1 'polypeptide(L)'
;MPGVYLACGVTDMRKGISGLAMLAQTVLRQKPASGAVFAFRGRRGDRLKLLYWDGQGFCLYYKILERVRTAEQYSTTVAAG
;
A
#
# COMPACT_ATOMS: atom_id res chain seq x y z
N MET A 1 -13.29 4.63 -12.65
CA MET A 1 -11.97 3.99 -12.61
C MET A 1 -11.63 3.63 -11.18
N PRO A 2 -11.03 2.45 -10.90
CA PRO A 2 -10.66 2.09 -9.53
C PRO A 2 -9.62 3.06 -8.98
N GLY A 3 -9.83 3.51 -7.74
CA GLY A 3 -8.95 4.47 -7.07
C GLY A 3 -7.73 3.81 -6.42
N VAL A 4 -6.75 4.63 -6.04
CA VAL A 4 -5.61 4.22 -5.22
C VAL A 4 -5.66 4.99 -3.91
N TYR A 5 -5.64 4.26 -2.79
CA TYR A 5 -5.72 4.84 -1.45
C TYR A 5 -4.49 4.48 -0.64
N LEU A 6 -3.96 5.45 0.12
CA LEU A 6 -2.88 5.24 1.06
C LEU A 6 -3.42 5.38 2.49
N ALA A 7 -3.26 4.34 3.31
CA ALA A 7 -3.54 4.44 4.74
C ALA A 7 -2.55 5.42 5.40
N CYS A 8 -3.04 6.59 5.78
CA CYS A 8 -2.25 7.57 6.52
C CYS A 8 -1.93 7.06 7.92
N GLY A 9 -0.65 7.14 8.31
CA GLY A 9 -0.17 6.68 9.61
C GLY A 9 0.55 5.34 9.56
N VAL A 10 0.68 4.71 10.73
CA VAL A 10 1.44 3.47 10.91
C VAL A 10 0.50 2.27 10.90
N THR A 11 0.70 1.36 9.95
CA THR A 11 -0.04 0.09 9.93
C THR A 11 0.76 -1.03 10.58
N ASP A 12 0.12 -1.84 11.44
CA ASP A 12 0.69 -3.10 11.91
C ASP A 12 0.80 -4.10 10.73
N MET A 13 2.02 -4.29 10.26
CA MET A 13 2.33 -5.13 9.11
C MET A 13 2.18 -6.64 9.35
N ARG A 14 1.86 -7.06 10.57
CA ARG A 14 1.49 -8.45 10.89
C ARG A 14 0.09 -8.81 10.39
N LYS A 15 -0.76 -7.82 10.08
CA LYS A 15 -2.11 -8.07 9.55
C LYS A 15 -2.06 -8.73 8.16
N GLY A 16 -2.84 -9.80 8.01
CA GLY A 16 -3.15 -10.43 6.72
C GLY A 16 -4.32 -9.73 6.01
N ILE A 17 -4.85 -10.38 4.97
CA ILE A 17 -5.94 -9.85 4.12
C ILE A 17 -7.12 -9.32 4.94
N SER A 18 -7.71 -10.12 5.82
CA SER A 18 -8.91 -9.74 6.58
C SER A 18 -8.66 -8.50 7.46
N GLY A 19 -7.49 -8.45 8.11
CA GLY A 19 -7.12 -7.32 8.96
C GLY A 19 -6.89 -6.03 8.16
N LEU A 20 -6.32 -6.14 6.96
CA LEU A 20 -6.11 -4.98 6.07
C LEU A 20 -7.41 -4.54 5.39
N ALA A 21 -8.29 -5.46 5.02
CA ALA A 21 -9.62 -5.15 4.50
C ALA A 21 -10.45 -4.39 5.54
N MET A 22 -10.37 -4.80 6.82
CA MET A 22 -10.97 -4.05 7.92
C MET A 22 -10.44 -2.62 8.03
N LEU A 23 -9.14 -2.40 7.82
CA LEU A 23 -8.57 -1.05 7.81
C LEU A 23 -9.02 -0.22 6.60
N ALA A 24 -9.13 -0.82 5.41
CA ALA A 24 -9.69 -0.15 4.25
C ALA A 24 -11.14 0.33 4.52
N GLN A 25 -11.93 -0.48 5.23
CA GLN A 25 -13.30 -0.12 5.60
C GLN A 25 -13.37 0.92 6.72
N THR A 26 -12.59 0.75 7.79
CA THR A 26 -12.74 1.54 9.02
C THR A 26 -11.92 2.82 9.02
N VAL A 27 -10.70 2.78 8.46
CA VAL A 27 -9.77 3.93 8.43
C VAL A 27 -9.96 4.72 7.15
N LEU A 28 -9.93 4.04 6.00
CA LEU A 28 -10.04 4.70 4.69
C LEU A 28 -11.50 4.95 4.27
N ARG A 29 -12.46 4.37 4.99
CA ARG A 29 -13.90 4.49 4.72
C ARG A 29 -14.27 4.08 3.29
N GLN A 30 -13.57 3.08 2.76
CA GLN A 30 -13.79 2.54 1.42
C GLN A 30 -14.30 1.10 1.48
N LYS A 31 -15.05 0.69 0.45
CA LYS A 31 -15.40 -0.72 0.27
C LYS A 31 -14.14 -1.51 -0.13
N PRO A 32 -13.70 -2.53 0.64
CA PRO A 32 -12.46 -3.25 0.34
C PRO A 32 -12.49 -4.00 -1.01
N ALA A 33 -13.67 -4.48 -1.41
CA ALA A 33 -13.88 -5.17 -2.69
C ALA A 33 -14.39 -4.23 -3.80
N SER A 34 -13.97 -2.96 -3.80
CA SER A 34 -14.37 -1.96 -4.82
C SER A 34 -13.56 -2.03 -6.12
N GLY A 35 -12.56 -2.92 -6.19
CA GLY A 35 -11.54 -2.92 -7.25
C GLY A 35 -10.45 -1.86 -7.05
N ALA A 36 -10.54 -1.01 -6.02
CA ALA A 36 -9.49 -0.09 -5.64
C ALA A 36 -8.27 -0.82 -5.06
N VAL A 37 -7.11 -0.16 -5.14
CA VAL A 37 -5.86 -0.62 -4.52
C VAL A 37 -5.63 0.16 -3.22
N PHE A 38 -5.43 -0.57 -2.14
CA PHE A 38 -5.16 -0.03 -0.80
C PHE A 38 -3.72 -0.27 -0.41
N ALA A 39 -2.95 0.81 -0.29
CA ALA A 39 -1.57 0.80 0.15
C ALA A 39 -1.46 1.01 1.67
N PHE A 40 -0.69 0.13 2.32
CA PHE A 40 -0.38 0.19 3.73
C PHE A 40 1.13 0.23 3.92
N ARG A 41 1.62 1.07 4.84
CA ARG A 41 3.04 1.18 5.17
C ARG A 41 3.29 0.94 6.67
N GLY A 42 4.35 0.19 6.97
CA GLY A 42 4.77 -0.08 8.36
C GLY A 42 5.55 1.09 8.97
N ARG A 43 5.66 1.11 10.31
CA ARG A 43 6.35 2.19 11.06
C ARG A 43 7.78 2.44 10.59
N ARG A 44 8.52 1.36 10.33
CA ARG A 44 9.93 1.40 9.90
C ARG A 44 10.10 1.85 8.46
N GLY A 45 9.01 1.90 7.69
CA GLY A 45 9.01 2.31 6.30
C GLY A 45 9.63 1.33 5.31
N ASP A 46 10.07 0.16 5.79
CA ASP A 46 10.71 -0.93 5.05
C ASP A 46 9.72 -1.98 4.54
N ARG A 47 8.43 -1.85 4.87
CA ARG A 47 7.38 -2.81 4.51
C ARG A 47 6.19 -2.09 3.89
N LEU A 48 5.79 -2.54 2.71
CA LEU A 48 4.63 -2.05 1.96
C LEU A 48 3.72 -3.24 1.61
N LYS A 49 2.43 -3.09 1.86
CA LYS A 49 1.40 -4.03 1.40
C LYS A 49 0.40 -3.32 0.51
N LEU A 50 0.07 -3.94 -0.62
CA LEU A 50 -1.01 -3.51 -1.50
C LEU A 50 -2.11 -4.57 -1.47
N LEU A 51 -3.29 -4.19 -1.00
CA LEU A 51 -4.48 -5.03 -1.00
C LEU A 51 -5.41 -4.58 -2.14
N TYR A 52 -5.92 -5.51 -2.93
CA TYR A 52 -6.94 -5.24 -3.93
C TYR A 52 -7.83 -6.48 -4.14
N TRP A 53 -9.02 -6.26 -4.70
CA TRP A 53 -9.94 -7.32 -5.11
C TRP A 53 -9.94 -7.42 -6.63
N ASP A 54 -9.63 -8.59 -7.17
CA ASP A 54 -9.48 -8.83 -8.62
C ASP A 54 -10.81 -9.16 -9.32
N GLY A 55 -11.90 -9.27 -8.56
CA GLY A 55 -13.21 -9.72 -9.04
C GLY A 55 -13.62 -11.08 -8.49
N GLN A 56 -12.65 -11.93 -8.12
CA GLN A 56 -12.87 -13.29 -7.62
C GLN A 56 -12.34 -13.48 -6.18
N GLY A 57 -11.31 -12.72 -5.81
CA GLY A 57 -10.64 -12.87 -4.54
C GLY A 57 -9.86 -11.62 -4.12
N PHE A 58 -9.40 -11.64 -2.87
CA PHE A 58 -8.44 -10.66 -2.39
C PHE A 58 -7.03 -11.07 -2.75
N CYS A 59 -6.30 -10.15 -3.38
CA CYS A 59 -4.88 -10.27 -3.65
C CYS A 59 -4.09 -9.38 -2.70
N LEU A 60 -2.95 -9.89 -2.23
CA LEU A 60 -2.04 -9.15 -1.36
C LEU A 60 -0.64 -9.17 -1.95
N TYR A 61 -0.18 -8.01 -2.42
CA TYR A 61 1.22 -7.82 -2.74
C TYR A 61 1.96 -7.36 -1.48
N TYR A 62 3.05 -8.02 -1.14
CA TYR A 62 3.88 -7.67 0.02
C TYR A 62 5.31 -7.45 -0.42
N LYS A 63 5.80 -6.22 -0.24
CA LYS A 63 7.17 -5.82 -0.59
C LYS A 63 7.92 -5.39 0.66
N ILE A 64 9.11 -5.94 0.82
CA ILE A 64 10.11 -5.45 1.75
C ILE A 64 11.05 -4.56 0.95
N LEU A 65 11.15 -3.31 1.35
CA LEU A 65 12.01 -2.30 0.74
C LEU A 65 13.36 -2.33 1.44
N GLU A 66 14.42 -2.33 0.65
CA GLU A 66 15.73 -2.01 1.17
C GLU A 66 15.74 -0.56 1.66
N ARG A 67 16.53 -0.31 2.71
CA ARG A 67 16.57 0.98 3.36
C ARG A 67 17.35 1.95 2.50
N VAL A 68 16.66 2.61 1.57
CA VAL A 68 17.21 3.74 0.83
C VAL A 68 17.33 4.92 1.81
N ARG A 69 18.56 5.34 2.12
CA ARG A 69 18.81 6.63 2.77
C ARG A 69 18.26 7.72 1.81
N THR A 70 17.45 8.59 2.38
CA THR A 70 16.51 9.49 1.72
C THR A 70 17.06 10.34 0.56
N ALA A 71 16.18 10.60 -0.41
CA ALA A 71 16.05 11.79 -1.29
C ALA A 71 16.95 11.98 -2.53
N GLU A 72 17.97 11.18 -2.84
CA GLU A 72 18.85 11.48 -4.01
C GLU A 72 18.59 10.67 -5.28
N GLN A 73 17.86 9.55 -5.23
CA GLN A 73 17.82 8.63 -6.39
C GLN A 73 16.82 8.99 -7.50
N TYR A 74 15.98 10.01 -7.32
CA TYR A 74 15.01 10.43 -8.36
C TYR A 74 15.44 11.66 -9.16
N SER A 75 16.56 12.33 -8.82
CA SER A 75 17.00 13.55 -9.53
C SER A 75 17.81 13.27 -10.81
N THR A 76 18.31 12.06 -11.03
CA THR A 76 19.31 11.83 -12.11
C THR A 76 18.69 11.42 -13.46
N THR A 77 17.39 11.12 -13.54
CA THR A 77 16.79 10.57 -14.78
C THR A 77 16.08 11.61 -15.65
N VAL A 78 15.88 12.85 -15.20
CA VAL A 78 15.11 13.88 -15.96
C VAL A 78 15.99 14.98 -16.56
N ALA A 79 17.31 14.95 -16.37
CA ALA A 79 18.24 15.91 -16.98
C ALA A 79 18.89 15.42 -18.29
N ALA A 80 18.51 14.24 -18.78
CA ALA A 80 18.97 13.68 -20.05
C ALA A 80 17.76 13.33 -20.93
N GLY A 81 17.15 14.35 -21.52
CA GLY A 81 16.03 14.25 -22.45
C GLY A 81 15.65 15.61 -22.99
#